data_AF-A0A356EW00-F1
#
_entry.id   AF-A0A356EW00-F1
#
_cell.length_a   1.000
_cell.length_b   1.000
_cell.length_c   1.000
_cell.angle_alpha   90.00
_cell.angle_beta   90.00
_cell.angle_gamma   90.00
#
_symmetry.space_group_name_H-M   'P 1'
#
loop_
_entity.id
_entity.type
_entity.pdbx_description
1 polymer ?
#
loop_
_entity_poly.entity_id
_entity_poly.type
_entity_poly.pdbx_seq_one_letter_code
_entity_poly.pdbx_strand_id
1 'polypeptide(L)'
;MNTTKQDRVSMIMERSMENLRFIEKHKMNNGPYEVTQLVNTFLGALAHPWEELKAEFGKKSVKDAEKEGWPKVERELPTDVEPKNLGDLIRLMRNAMAHGGITLLPDGDCEIEEIQFANVDPRSGNRTWSTKLTIRDASVFLDKFVEAAKTLKQAKQERRE
;
A
#
# COMPACT_ATOMS: atom_id res chain seq x y z
N MET A 1 -5.33 -27.45 -14.51
CA MET A 1 -4.05 -26.71 -14.32
C MET A 1 -3.80 -26.57 -12.83
N ASN A 2 -2.64 -27.01 -12.32
CA ASN A 2 -2.28 -26.77 -10.92
C ASN A 2 -1.75 -25.34 -10.77
N THR A 3 -2.61 -24.43 -10.34
CA THR A 3 -2.25 -23.04 -10.03
C THR A 3 -1.36 -23.01 -8.79
N THR A 4 -0.15 -22.47 -8.88
CA THR A 4 0.75 -22.40 -7.72
C THR A 4 0.18 -21.45 -6.66
N LYS A 5 0.65 -21.53 -5.40
CA LYS A 5 0.30 -20.54 -4.36
C LYS A 5 0.60 -19.11 -4.83
N GLN A 6 1.69 -18.94 -5.58
CA GLN A 6 2.13 -17.65 -6.10
C GLN A 6 1.20 -17.11 -7.18
N ASP A 7 0.68 -17.98 -8.05
CA ASP A 7 -0.25 -17.58 -9.10
C ASP A 7 -1.59 -17.13 -8.51
N ARG A 8 -2.05 -17.78 -7.44
CA ARG A 8 -3.24 -17.35 -6.70
C ARG A 8 -3.06 -15.96 -6.09
N VAL A 9 -1.89 -15.69 -5.50
CA VAL A 9 -1.56 -14.38 -4.91
C VAL A 9 -1.52 -13.27 -5.97
N SER A 10 -0.83 -13.50 -7.09
CA SER A 10 -0.79 -12.52 -8.18
C SER A 10 -2.18 -12.25 -8.76
N MET A 11 -3.00 -13.28 -8.90
CA MET A 11 -4.38 -13.12 -9.36
C MET A 11 -5.22 -12.27 -8.40
N ILE A 12 -5.09 -12.45 -7.07
CA ILE A 12 -5.80 -11.61 -6.09
C ILE A 12 -5.35 -10.15 -6.22
N MET A 13 -4.05 -9.90 -6.32
CA MET A 13 -3.51 -8.55 -6.49
C MET A 13 -4.08 -7.89 -7.75
N GLU A 14 -4.04 -8.58 -8.88
CA GLU A 14 -4.52 -8.07 -10.17
C GLU A 14 -6.03 -7.82 -10.15
N ARG A 15 -6.82 -8.77 -9.66
CA ARG A 15 -8.28 -8.63 -9.55
C ARG A 15 -8.68 -7.54 -8.58
N SER A 16 -7.95 -7.34 -7.49
CA SER A 16 -8.20 -6.24 -6.56
C SER A 16 -8.01 -4.88 -7.24
N MET A 17 -6.95 -4.74 -8.03
CA MET A 17 -6.71 -3.50 -8.80
C MET A 17 -7.75 -3.29 -9.90
N GLU A 18 -8.17 -4.35 -10.59
CA GLU A 18 -9.25 -4.26 -11.59
C GLU A 18 -10.57 -3.81 -10.94
N ASN A 19 -10.92 -4.38 -9.78
CA ASN A 19 -12.12 -4.00 -9.03
C ASN A 19 -12.08 -2.54 -8.57
N LEU A 20 -10.92 -2.08 -8.07
CA LEU A 20 -10.73 -0.69 -7.68
C LEU A 20 -10.99 0.25 -8.85
N ARG A 21 -10.32 0.03 -9.98
CA ARG A 21 -10.48 0.86 -11.18
C ARG A 21 -11.91 0.83 -11.73
N PHE A 22 -12.57 -0.32 -11.65
CA PHE A 22 -13.96 -0.45 -12.06
C PHE A 22 -14.86 0.42 -11.17
N ILE A 23 -14.74 0.32 -9.85
CA ILE A 23 -15.56 1.10 -8.90
C ILE A 23 -15.29 2.60 -9.04
N GLU A 24 -14.02 3.01 -9.14
CA GLU A 24 -13.64 4.41 -9.34
C GLU A 24 -14.21 5.01 -10.63
N LYS A 25 -14.28 4.22 -11.70
CA LYS A 25 -14.87 4.65 -12.99
C LYS A 25 -16.40 4.71 -12.96
N HIS A 26 -17.05 3.96 -12.08
CA HIS A 26 -18.51 3.85 -11.98
C HIS A 26 -19.05 4.40 -10.64
N LYS A 27 -18.40 5.43 -10.08
CA LYS A 27 -18.87 6.10 -8.86
C LYS A 27 -20.29 6.62 -9.06
N MET A 28 -21.13 6.39 -8.05
CA MET A 28 -22.52 6.83 -8.00
C MET A 28 -22.82 7.26 -6.56
N ASN A 29 -23.74 8.20 -6.36
CA ASN A 29 -24.07 8.73 -5.03
C ASN A 29 -24.48 7.66 -3.99
N ASN A 30 -24.99 6.49 -4.44
CA ASN A 30 -25.35 5.35 -3.60
C ASN A 30 -24.65 4.04 -4.05
N GLY A 31 -23.53 4.16 -4.76
CA GLY A 31 -22.73 3.02 -5.22
C GLY A 31 -21.75 2.51 -4.16
N PRO A 32 -20.92 1.50 -4.47
CA PRO A 32 -19.81 1.12 -3.62
C PRO A 32 -18.87 2.31 -3.38
N TYR A 33 -18.54 2.58 -2.11
CA TYR A 33 -17.61 3.65 -1.75
C TYR A 33 -16.19 3.28 -2.20
N GLU A 34 -15.61 4.10 -3.08
CA GLU A 34 -14.28 3.89 -3.65
C GLU A 34 -13.19 3.83 -2.58
N VAL A 35 -13.33 4.58 -1.48
CA VAL A 35 -12.34 4.59 -0.40
C VAL A 35 -12.36 3.27 0.35
N THR A 36 -13.54 2.70 0.57
CA THR A 36 -13.67 1.33 1.11
C THR A 36 -13.02 0.32 0.17
N GLN A 37 -13.24 0.46 -1.15
CA GLN A 37 -12.59 -0.42 -2.12
C GLN A 37 -11.07 -0.24 -2.14
N LEU A 38 -10.57 1.00 -2.01
CA LEU A 38 -9.14 1.28 -1.94
C LEU A 38 -8.51 0.58 -0.73
N VAL A 39 -9.10 0.72 0.46
CA VAL A 39 -8.65 0.02 1.68
C VAL A 39 -8.67 -1.51 1.48
N ASN A 40 -9.75 -2.05 0.90
CA ASN A 40 -9.83 -3.48 0.59
C ASN A 40 -8.74 -3.93 -0.39
N THR A 41 -8.43 -3.10 -1.38
CA THR A 41 -7.35 -3.37 -2.34
C THR A 41 -5.98 -3.29 -1.67
N PHE A 42 -5.74 -2.37 -0.73
CA PHE A 42 -4.53 -2.39 0.10
C PHE A 42 -4.37 -3.73 0.81
N LEU A 43 -5.42 -4.27 1.42
CA LEU A 43 -5.39 -5.56 2.10
C LEU A 43 -5.14 -6.72 1.10
N GLY A 44 -5.81 -6.73 -0.05
CA GLY A 44 -5.69 -7.80 -1.05
C GLY A 44 -4.37 -7.78 -1.84
N ALA A 45 -3.89 -6.58 -2.21
CA ALA A 45 -2.72 -6.41 -3.07
C ALA A 45 -1.41 -6.35 -2.26
N LEU A 46 -1.40 -5.68 -1.11
CA LEU A 46 -0.16 -5.42 -0.36
C LEU A 46 0.26 -6.59 0.55
N ALA A 47 -0.70 -7.41 1.01
CA ALA A 47 -0.45 -8.41 2.05
C ALA A 47 0.42 -9.59 1.58
N HIS A 48 0.30 -10.02 0.33
CA HIS A 48 0.78 -11.33 -0.11
C HIS A 48 2.11 -11.32 -0.89
N PRO A 49 2.37 -10.41 -1.85
CA PRO A 49 3.66 -10.37 -2.56
C PRO A 49 4.83 -9.93 -1.66
N TRP A 50 4.51 -9.26 -0.56
CA TRP A 50 5.49 -8.61 0.32
C TRP A 50 6.61 -9.54 0.81
N GLU A 51 6.28 -10.72 1.34
CA GLU A 51 7.28 -11.58 2.00
C GLU A 51 8.42 -12.01 1.08
N GLU A 52 8.14 -12.24 -0.20
CA GLU A 52 9.14 -12.64 -1.19
C GLU A 52 9.91 -11.45 -1.78
N LEU A 53 9.31 -10.26 -1.75
CA LEU A 53 9.84 -9.07 -2.40
C LEU A 53 10.51 -8.09 -1.43
N LYS A 54 10.31 -8.26 -0.12
CA LYS A 54 10.83 -7.34 0.91
C LYS A 54 12.32 -7.03 0.79
N ALA A 55 13.13 -8.04 0.45
CA ALA A 55 14.57 -7.87 0.30
C ALA A 55 14.93 -7.00 -0.91
N GLU A 56 14.16 -7.08 -2.00
CA GLU A 56 14.38 -6.26 -3.20
C GLU A 56 13.94 -4.81 -2.96
N PHE A 57 12.76 -4.61 -2.35
CA PHE A 57 12.30 -3.28 -1.96
C PHE A 57 13.24 -2.61 -0.93
N GLY A 58 13.88 -3.40 -0.06
CA GLY A 58 14.83 -2.90 0.93
C GLY A 58 16.11 -2.29 0.35
N LYS A 59 16.42 -2.54 -0.94
CA LYS A 59 17.60 -1.97 -1.63
C LYS A 59 17.39 -0.53 -2.08
N LYS A 60 16.13 -0.06 -2.13
CA LYS A 60 15.78 1.27 -2.64
C LYS A 60 15.53 2.24 -1.50
N SER A 61 16.16 3.42 -1.54
CA SER A 61 15.88 4.48 -0.58
C SER A 61 14.48 5.06 -0.80
N VAL A 62 13.86 5.64 0.23
CA VAL A 62 12.55 6.29 0.09
C VAL A 62 12.63 7.48 -0.88
N LYS A 63 13.69 8.30 -0.77
CA LYS A 63 13.94 9.43 -1.67
C LYS A 63 14.09 9.04 -3.14
N ASP A 64 14.71 7.90 -3.43
CA ASP A 64 14.84 7.46 -4.82
C ASP A 64 13.51 6.92 -5.36
N ALA A 65 12.72 6.26 -4.51
CA ALA A 65 11.36 5.88 -4.87
C ALA A 65 10.49 7.11 -5.19
N GLU A 66 10.59 8.19 -4.40
CA GLU A 66 9.89 9.46 -4.68
C GLU A 66 10.23 10.02 -6.06
N LYS A 67 11.52 10.01 -6.46
CA LYS A 67 11.96 10.45 -7.79
C LYS A 67 11.39 9.58 -8.92
N GLU A 68 11.06 8.33 -8.64
CA GLU A 68 10.42 7.39 -9.57
C GLU A 68 8.88 7.49 -9.59
N GLY A 69 8.34 8.49 -8.89
CA GLY A 69 6.91 8.78 -8.85
C GLY A 69 6.13 8.03 -7.78
N TRP A 70 6.80 7.45 -6.78
CA TRP A 70 6.12 7.09 -5.53
C TRP A 70 5.68 8.37 -4.80
N PRO A 71 4.55 8.35 -4.08
CA PRO A 71 4.12 9.51 -3.33
C PRO A 71 5.12 9.82 -2.22
N LYS A 72 5.26 11.10 -1.91
CA LYS A 72 6.07 11.56 -0.79
C LYS A 72 5.37 11.15 0.51
N VAL A 73 6.11 10.46 1.38
CA VAL A 73 5.58 10.00 2.67
C VAL A 73 6.31 10.74 3.79
N GLU A 74 5.60 11.66 4.43
CA GLU A 74 6.13 12.41 5.56
C GLU A 74 5.67 11.81 6.88
N ARG A 75 6.57 11.80 7.86
CA ARG A 75 6.19 11.51 9.24
C ARG A 75 5.36 12.67 9.79
N GLU A 76 4.34 12.35 10.56
CA GLU A 76 3.48 13.38 11.16
C GLU A 76 4.16 14.07 12.36
N LEU A 77 4.95 13.34 13.15
CA LEU A 77 5.63 13.88 14.34
C LEU A 77 7.16 13.71 14.26
N PRO A 78 7.96 14.65 14.82
CA PRO A 78 9.42 14.49 14.89
C PRO A 78 9.90 13.26 15.67
N THR A 79 9.05 12.72 16.54
CA THR A 79 9.30 11.50 17.32
C THR A 79 8.99 10.22 16.56
N ASP A 80 8.26 10.31 15.44
CA ASP A 80 8.00 9.14 14.61
C ASP A 80 9.29 8.67 13.94
N VAL A 81 9.45 7.34 13.93
CA VAL A 81 10.58 6.66 13.32
C VAL A 81 10.51 6.77 11.80
N GLU A 82 11.51 7.37 11.17
CA GLU A 82 11.56 7.42 9.70
C GLU A 82 11.84 6.03 9.10
N PRO A 83 11.14 5.65 8.01
CA PRO A 83 11.42 4.41 7.31
C PRO A 83 12.84 4.42 6.74
N LYS A 84 13.59 3.34 6.97
CA LYS A 84 15.00 3.23 6.54
C LYS A 84 15.16 3.15 5.02
N ASN A 85 14.17 2.56 4.35
CA ASN A 85 14.15 2.30 2.91
C ASN A 85 12.70 2.03 2.46
N LEU A 86 12.49 1.87 1.16
CA LEU A 86 11.17 1.61 0.58
C LEU A 86 10.54 0.32 1.13
N GLY A 87 11.34 -0.72 1.36
CA GLY A 87 10.86 -1.94 2.01
C GLY A 87 10.30 -1.66 3.41
N ASP A 88 11.02 -0.89 4.22
CA ASP A 88 10.57 -0.52 5.56
C ASP A 88 9.29 0.32 5.53
N LEU A 89 9.18 1.25 4.57
CA LEU A 89 7.96 2.02 4.34
C LEU A 89 6.76 1.11 3.98
N ILE A 90 6.92 0.22 3.00
CA ILE A 90 5.85 -0.73 2.60
C ILE A 90 5.44 -1.61 3.79
N ARG A 91 6.42 -2.07 4.59
CA ARG A 91 6.15 -2.83 5.82
C ARG A 91 5.30 -2.03 6.80
N LEU A 92 5.62 -0.75 7.03
CA LEU A 92 4.87 0.12 7.93
C LEU A 92 3.44 0.36 7.42
N MET A 93 3.27 0.64 6.12
CA MET A 93 1.96 0.79 5.48
C MET A 93 1.12 -0.50 5.61
N ARG A 94 1.73 -1.67 5.35
CA ARG A 94 1.09 -2.97 5.49
C ARG A 94 0.64 -3.22 6.93
N ASN A 95 1.51 -2.94 7.90
CA ASN A 95 1.21 -3.16 9.31
C ASN A 95 0.05 -2.29 9.78
N ALA A 96 0.05 -1.00 9.42
CA ALA A 96 -1.04 -0.08 9.74
C ALA A 96 -2.38 -0.61 9.19
N MET A 97 -2.41 -1.01 7.91
CA MET A 97 -3.60 -1.59 7.29
C MET A 97 -4.04 -2.91 7.96
N ALA A 98 -3.10 -3.84 8.17
CA ALA A 98 -3.42 -5.18 8.71
C ALA A 98 -3.88 -5.17 10.17
N HIS A 99 -3.48 -4.16 10.94
CA HIS A 99 -3.83 -4.03 12.36
C HIS A 99 -4.91 -2.96 12.62
N GLY A 100 -5.55 -2.43 11.56
CA GLY A 100 -6.59 -1.41 11.70
C GLY A 100 -6.08 -0.05 12.20
N GLY A 101 -4.77 0.20 12.08
CA GLY A 101 -4.15 1.49 12.35
C GLY A 101 -4.39 2.49 11.22
N ILE A 102 -5.65 2.66 10.80
CA ILE A 102 -6.06 3.63 9.80
C ILE A 102 -7.15 4.56 10.35
N THR A 103 -7.04 5.85 10.02
CA THR A 103 -8.09 6.85 10.30
C THR A 103 -8.48 7.51 8.98
N LEU A 104 -9.77 7.54 8.67
CA LEU A 104 -10.29 8.24 7.50
C LEU A 104 -10.55 9.71 7.89
N LEU A 105 -9.93 10.63 7.18
CA LEU A 105 -10.00 12.06 7.48
C LEU A 105 -10.83 12.77 6.40
N PRO A 106 -11.90 13.48 6.80
CA PRO A 106 -12.75 14.18 5.85
C PRO A 106 -12.16 15.54 5.43
N ASP A 107 -12.58 16.01 4.25
CA ASP A 107 -12.43 17.40 3.81
C ASP A 107 -13.52 18.31 4.40
N GLY A 108 -13.59 19.55 3.89
CA GLY A 108 -14.60 20.54 4.28
C GLY A 108 -16.04 20.17 3.90
N ASP A 109 -16.23 19.26 2.94
CA ASP A 109 -17.54 18.80 2.46
C ASP A 109 -17.96 17.47 3.13
N CYS A 110 -17.21 17.02 4.15
CA CYS A 110 -17.39 15.74 4.85
C CYS A 110 -17.12 14.50 3.97
N GLU A 111 -16.46 14.67 2.83
CA GLU A 111 -16.00 13.57 1.99
C GLU A 111 -14.60 13.12 2.43
N ILE A 112 -14.27 11.84 2.29
CA ILE A 112 -12.97 11.34 2.75
C ILE A 112 -11.87 11.80 1.78
N GLU A 113 -10.94 12.62 2.26
CA GLU A 113 -9.84 13.18 1.47
C GLU A 113 -8.49 12.51 1.76
N GLU A 114 -8.27 12.10 3.01
CA GLU A 114 -7.01 11.49 3.44
C GLU A 114 -7.21 10.22 4.25
N ILE A 115 -6.19 9.36 4.21
CA ILE A 115 -6.03 8.21 5.10
C ILE A 115 -4.79 8.47 5.95
N GLN A 116 -4.99 8.53 7.26
CA GLN A 116 -3.90 8.43 8.21
C GLN A 116 -3.55 6.96 8.42
N PHE A 117 -2.25 6.64 8.40
CA PHE A 117 -1.71 5.33 8.72
C PHE A 117 -0.90 5.46 10.00
N ALA A 118 -1.10 4.56 10.96
CA ALA A 118 -0.40 4.58 12.23
C ALA A 118 0.02 3.18 12.69
N ASN A 119 1.22 3.11 13.26
CA ASN A 119 1.77 1.92 13.90
C ASN A 119 2.07 2.23 15.37
N VAL A 120 1.73 1.27 16.23
CA VAL A 120 2.03 1.31 17.67
C VAL A 120 2.99 0.18 18.04
N ASP A 121 3.81 0.42 19.05
CA ASP A 121 4.58 -0.65 19.67
C ASP A 121 3.61 -1.57 20.44
N PRO A 122 3.61 -2.89 20.16
CA PRO A 122 2.60 -3.79 20.72
C PRO A 122 2.75 -4.04 22.22
N ARG A 123 3.88 -3.69 22.83
CA ARG A 123 4.13 -3.90 24.27
C ARG A 123 3.73 -2.68 25.09
N SER A 124 4.03 -1.49 24.58
CA SER A 124 3.79 -0.22 25.27
C SER A 124 2.51 0.49 24.81
N GLY A 125 1.97 0.15 23.64
CA GLY A 125 0.85 0.85 23.02
C GLY A 125 1.23 2.22 22.44
N ASN A 126 2.49 2.64 22.56
CA ASN A 126 2.94 3.95 22.10
C ASN A 126 3.06 3.97 20.58
N ARG A 127 2.66 5.10 19.99
CA ARG A 127 2.89 5.37 18.57
C ARG A 127 4.38 5.33 18.24
N THR A 128 4.71 4.63 17.16
CA THR A 128 6.09 4.50 16.65
C THR A 128 6.27 5.18 15.31
N TRP A 129 5.21 5.24 14.51
CA TRP A 129 5.21 5.85 13.19
C TRP A 129 3.80 6.19 12.77
N SER A 130 3.61 7.32 12.10
CA SER A 130 2.40 7.58 11.33
C SER A 130 2.66 8.59 10.21
N THR A 131 1.82 8.50 9.20
CA THR A 131 1.79 9.38 8.03
C THR A 131 0.35 9.61 7.60
N LYS A 132 0.13 10.60 6.74
CA LYS A 132 -1.12 10.84 6.04
C LYS A 132 -0.86 10.81 4.54
N LEU A 133 -1.76 10.19 3.80
CA LEU A 133 -1.80 10.28 2.35
C LEU A 133 -3.19 10.71 1.91
N THR A 134 -3.25 11.59 0.92
CA THR A 134 -4.49 11.85 0.19
C THR A 134 -4.99 10.56 -0.46
N ILE A 135 -6.29 10.45 -0.75
CA ILE A 135 -6.84 9.30 -1.50
C ILE A 135 -6.11 9.10 -2.83
N ARG A 136 -5.73 10.20 -3.48
CA ARG A 136 -4.92 10.18 -4.70
C ARG A 136 -3.56 9.54 -4.46
N ASP A 137 -2.82 9.99 -3.45
CA ASP A 137 -1.48 9.48 -3.17
C ASP A 137 -1.50 8.03 -2.69
N ALA A 138 -2.50 7.65 -1.88
CA ALA A 138 -2.71 6.26 -1.48
C ALA A 138 -2.96 5.35 -2.70
N SER A 139 -3.71 5.84 -3.70
CA SER A 139 -3.94 5.11 -4.96
C SER A 139 -2.66 4.98 -5.78
N VAL A 140 -1.89 6.07 -5.92
CA VAL A 140 -0.59 6.07 -6.61
C VAL A 140 0.41 5.13 -5.92
N PHE A 141 0.44 5.12 -4.58
CA PHE A 141 1.27 4.20 -3.81
C PHE A 141 0.98 2.75 -4.21
N LEU A 142 -0.30 2.40 -4.30
CA LEU A 142 -0.74 1.06 -4.60
C LEU A 142 -0.42 0.64 -6.03
N ASP A 143 -0.67 1.51 -7.01
CA ASP A 143 -0.28 1.28 -8.41
C ASP A 143 1.23 1.06 -8.53
N LYS A 144 2.05 1.91 -7.90
CA LYS A 144 3.51 1.78 -7.89
C LYS A 144 4.01 0.50 -7.24
N PHE A 145 3.37 0.09 -6.15
CA PHE A 145 3.66 -1.18 -5.50
C PHE A 145 3.38 -2.36 -6.43
N VAL A 146 2.21 -2.38 -7.08
CA VAL A 146 1.80 -3.47 -7.97
C VAL A 146 2.70 -3.53 -9.21
N GLU A 147 3.04 -2.39 -9.80
CA GLU A 147 3.98 -2.29 -10.92
C GLU A 147 5.35 -2.87 -10.53
N ALA A 148 5.93 -2.40 -9.43
CA ALA A 148 7.23 -2.88 -8.96
C ALA A 148 7.20 -4.38 -8.61
N ALA A 149 6.11 -4.87 -8.00
CA ALA A 149 5.96 -6.27 -7.68
C ALA A 149 5.92 -7.16 -8.93
N LYS A 150 5.22 -6.73 -9.98
CA LYS A 150 5.18 -7.44 -11.27
C LYS A 150 6.55 -7.49 -11.93
N THR A 151 7.25 -6.36 -12.02
CA THR A 151 8.58 -6.26 -12.61
C THR A 151 9.58 -7.16 -11.89
N LEU A 152 9.58 -7.13 -10.54
CA LEU A 152 10.48 -7.98 -9.74
C LEU A 152 10.16 -9.47 -9.88
N LYS A 153 8.87 -9.84 -10.03
CA LYS A 153 8.46 -11.23 -10.26
C LYS A 153 8.95 -11.73 -11.62
N GLN A 154 8.77 -10.95 -12.69
CA GLN A 154 9.23 -11.28 -14.04
C GLN A 154 10.76 -11.48 -14.06
N ALA A 155 11.52 -10.53 -13.52
CA ALA A 155 12.98 -10.63 -13.46
C ALA A 155 13.46 -11.83 -12.61
N LYS A 156 12.70 -12.27 -11.61
CA LYS A 156 13.03 -13.49 -10.84
C LYS A 156 12.73 -14.77 -11.62
N GLN A 157 11.72 -14.78 -12.48
CA GLN A 157 11.40 -15.93 -13.31
C GLN A 157 12.46 -16.12 -14.40
N GLU A 158 12.86 -15.04 -15.08
CA GLU A 158 13.90 -15.06 -16.11
C GLU A 158 15.28 -15.52 -15.58
N ARG A 159 15.59 -15.26 -14.30
CA ARG A 159 16.85 -15.72 -13.67
C ARG A 159 16.85 -17.20 -13.26
N ARG A 160 15.68 -17.85 -13.27
CA ARG A 160 15.52 -19.27 -12.90
C ARG A 160 15.47 -20.19 -14.12
N GLU A 161 15.26 -19.61 -15.30
CA GLU A 161 15.31 -20.26 -16.62
C GLU A 161 16.74 -20.21 -17.18
#